data_AF-A0A519SXZ1-F1
#
_entry.id   AF-A0A519SXZ1-F1
#
_cell.length_a   1.000
_cell.length_b   1.000
_cell.length_c   1.000
_cell.angle_alpha   90.00
_cell.angle_beta   90.00
_cell.angle_gamma   90.00
#
_symmetry.space_group_name_H-M   'P 1'
#
loop_
_entity.id
_entity.type
_entity.pdbx_description
1 polymer ?
#
loop_
_entity_poly.entity_id
_entity_poly.type
_entity_poly.pdbx_seq_one_letter_code
_entity_poly.pdbx_strand_id
1 'polypeptide(L)'
;MPDNPILNNPYQEPAWHYATDLQGNLDYARVEAGRRLFVPEVQVVPGKQGGQKEVFAFNEAAASYGTHPVNLLRREVAQWRAAGYPEATRVTRELLAYWFPDLDESPVKKLFFAQREAIETAVWLNEVAGRSNAGSHLLHLLREGQQSVSGHAADQLPRLAFKMATGTGKTVVMAALILYHYFNRQQYRQDVRFADYFLLVAPGITIRDRLPH
;
A
#
# COMPACT_ATOMS: atom_id res chain seq x y z
N MET A 1 -16.51 14.74 24.26
CA MET A 1 -15.86 13.81 23.33
C MET A 1 -16.75 13.75 22.10
N PRO A 2 -16.24 13.82 20.86
CA PRO A 2 -17.09 13.46 19.72
C PRO A 2 -17.57 12.01 19.93
N ASP A 3 -18.87 11.75 19.76
CA ASP A 3 -19.49 10.45 20.06
C ASP A 3 -19.03 9.31 19.12
N ASN A 4 -18.21 9.62 18.11
CA ASN A 4 -17.62 8.64 17.20
C ASN A 4 -16.14 8.99 16.90
N PRO A 5 -15.17 8.14 17.29
CA PRO A 5 -13.76 8.37 16.98
C PRO A 5 -13.41 8.08 15.51
N ILE A 6 -14.31 7.50 14.71
CA ILE A 6 -14.05 7.10 13.33
C ILE A 6 -14.21 8.31 12.39
N LEU A 7 -13.09 8.73 11.78
CA LEU A 7 -13.05 9.88 10.88
C LEU A 7 -13.32 9.55 9.40
N ASN A 8 -13.09 8.31 8.97
CA ASN A 8 -13.04 7.95 7.55
C ASN A 8 -13.96 6.78 7.21
N ASN A 9 -14.49 6.79 5.98
CA ASN A 9 -15.16 5.65 5.38
C ASN A 9 -14.11 4.56 5.03
N PRO A 10 -14.30 3.29 5.45
CA PRO A 10 -13.31 2.22 5.21
C PRO A 10 -13.16 1.81 3.74
N TYR A 11 -14.09 2.22 2.87
CA TYR A 11 -14.09 1.92 1.43
C TYR A 11 -13.48 3.06 0.57
N GLN A 12 -13.20 4.21 1.17
CA GLN A 12 -12.64 5.38 0.49
C GLN A 12 -11.22 5.67 0.97
N GLU A 13 -10.48 6.43 0.18
CA GLU A 13 -9.16 6.90 0.60
C GLU A 13 -9.29 7.79 1.85
N PRO A 14 -8.44 7.63 2.88
CA PRO A 14 -8.52 8.45 4.09
C PRO A 14 -8.36 9.94 3.78
N ALA A 15 -9.38 10.72 4.10
CA ALA A 15 -9.43 12.16 3.90
C ALA A 15 -9.07 12.95 5.17
N TRP A 16 -9.02 12.29 6.33
CA TRP A 16 -8.77 12.92 7.62
C TRP A 16 -7.91 12.03 8.52
N HIS A 17 -7.18 12.64 9.44
CA HIS A 17 -6.50 11.91 10.52
C HIS A 17 -6.41 12.77 11.78
N TYR A 18 -6.28 12.12 12.94
CA TYR A 18 -5.91 12.83 14.16
C TYR A 18 -4.42 13.17 14.14
N ALA A 19 -4.08 14.39 14.58
CA ALA A 19 -2.70 14.82 14.75
C ALA A 19 -2.01 14.00 15.85
N THR A 20 -0.69 14.14 15.97
CA THR A 20 0.06 13.60 17.10
C THR A 20 0.67 14.68 17.97
N ASP A 21 0.69 14.44 19.28
CA ASP A 21 1.40 15.28 20.24
C ASP A 21 2.94 15.16 20.11
N LEU A 22 3.67 15.92 20.92
CA LEU A 22 5.14 15.92 20.95
C LEU A 22 5.75 14.58 21.39
N GLN A 23 4.96 13.69 21.97
CA GLN A 23 5.33 12.36 22.41
C GLN A 23 4.96 11.28 21.38
N GLY A 24 4.32 11.67 20.27
CA GLY A 24 3.87 10.77 19.21
C GLY A 24 2.51 10.10 19.46
N ASN A 25 1.81 10.46 20.54
CA ASN A 25 0.46 9.94 20.81
C ASN A 25 -0.58 10.66 19.96
N LEU A 26 -1.72 10.00 19.69
CA LEU A 26 -2.83 10.61 18.97
C LEU A 26 -3.49 11.69 19.82
N ASP A 27 -3.65 12.88 19.24
CA ASP A 27 -4.46 13.97 19.79
C ASP A 27 -5.87 13.92 19.17
N TYR A 28 -6.83 13.36 19.91
CA TYR A 28 -8.22 13.23 19.47
C TYR A 28 -8.97 14.57 19.37
N ALA A 29 -8.41 15.67 19.91
CA ALA A 29 -9.01 16.99 19.80
C ALA A 29 -8.66 17.69 18.47
N ARG A 30 -7.58 17.25 17.80
CA ARG A 30 -7.07 17.88 16.59
C ARG A 30 -7.18 16.96 15.38
N VAL A 31 -8.09 17.29 14.48
CA VAL A 31 -8.29 16.61 13.20
C VAL A 31 -7.62 17.40 12.08
N GLU A 32 -6.84 16.72 11.26
CA GLU A 32 -6.13 17.28 10.11
C GLU A 32 -6.61 16.65 8.80
N ALA A 33 -6.58 17.44 7.73
CA ALA A 33 -6.96 17.00 6.40
C ALA A 33 -5.89 16.10 5.76
N GLY A 34 -6.36 15.18 4.92
CA GLY A 34 -5.55 14.19 4.22
C GLY A 34 -5.20 12.97 5.05
N ARG A 35 -4.46 12.06 4.42
CA ARG A 35 -3.94 10.85 5.05
C ARG A 35 -2.67 11.15 5.84
N ARG A 36 -2.58 10.58 7.04
CA ARG A 36 -1.35 10.62 7.86
C ARG A 36 -0.15 10.08 7.08
N LEU A 37 0.90 10.89 6.98
CA LEU A 37 2.18 10.49 6.38
C LEU A 37 2.79 9.33 7.17
N PHE A 38 3.39 8.39 6.44
CA PHE A 38 4.27 7.42 7.08
C PHE A 38 5.55 8.14 7.52
N VAL A 39 5.87 8.04 8.80
CA VAL A 39 7.12 8.52 9.39
C VAL A 39 7.81 7.30 9.99
N PRO A 40 9.02 6.92 9.53
CA PRO A 40 9.80 5.86 10.18
C PRO A 40 10.09 6.25 11.63
N GLU A 41 10.23 5.27 12.54
CA GLU A 41 10.31 5.49 13.99
C GLU A 41 11.10 6.76 14.35
N VAL A 42 10.37 7.75 14.89
CA VAL A 42 10.95 8.96 15.44
C VAL A 42 11.70 8.54 16.70
N GLN A 43 13.02 8.66 16.69
CA GLN A 43 13.75 8.71 17.96
C GLN A 43 13.19 9.91 18.73
N VAL A 44 12.42 9.65 19.78
CA VAL A 44 11.86 10.71 20.63
C VAL A 44 13.04 11.36 21.36
N VAL A 45 13.59 12.44 20.81
CA VAL A 45 14.53 13.29 21.52
C VAL A 45 13.71 14.18 22.45
N PRO A 46 13.87 14.08 23.78
CA PRO A 46 13.08 14.88 24.71
C PRO A 46 13.51 16.35 24.64
N GLY A 47 12.73 17.19 23.96
CA GLY A 47 12.98 18.62 23.81
C GLY A 47 11.84 19.48 24.38
N LYS A 48 12.18 20.40 25.30
CA LYS A 48 11.29 21.28 26.06
C LYS A 48 10.31 22.14 25.21
N GLN A 49 9.18 22.43 25.86
CA GLN A 49 7.95 23.16 25.50
C GLN A 49 8.06 24.36 24.53
N GLY A 50 7.03 24.56 23.69
CA GLY A 50 6.72 25.84 23.02
C GLY A 50 5.87 25.72 21.75
N GLY A 51 4.63 26.26 21.77
CA GLY A 51 3.58 26.12 20.75
C GLY A 51 3.84 26.70 19.33
N GLN A 52 5.05 27.20 19.04
CA GLN A 52 5.46 27.59 17.68
C GLN A 52 6.10 26.44 16.88
N LYS A 53 6.45 25.32 17.52
CA LYS A 53 7.05 24.16 16.86
C LYS A 53 6.06 23.32 16.03
N GLU A 54 4.76 23.41 16.30
CA GLU A 54 3.77 22.50 15.68
C GLU A 54 3.64 22.69 14.16
N VAL A 55 3.60 23.94 13.69
CA VAL A 55 3.52 24.25 12.25
C VAL A 55 4.85 24.00 11.54
N PHE A 56 5.98 24.27 12.23
CA PHE A 56 7.32 24.01 11.69
C PHE A 56 7.62 22.52 11.58
N ALA A 57 7.34 21.72 12.61
CA ALA A 57 7.58 20.28 12.61
C ALA A 57 6.73 19.54 11.56
N PHE A 58 5.49 19.98 11.31
CA PHE A 58 4.64 19.39 10.26
C PHE A 58 5.14 19.71 8.84
N ASN A 59 5.52 20.96 8.57
CA ASN A 59 6.11 21.36 7.29
C ASN A 59 7.47 20.69 7.05
N GLU A 60 8.29 20.56 8.09
CA GLU A 60 9.58 19.88 8.05
C GLU A 60 9.39 18.37 7.86
N ALA A 61 8.38 17.75 8.48
CA ALA A 61 8.02 16.35 8.25
C ALA A 61 7.46 16.08 6.85
N ALA A 62 6.60 16.95 6.30
CA ALA A 62 6.13 16.83 4.93
C ALA A 62 7.26 16.98 3.90
N ALA A 63 8.18 17.92 4.14
CA ALA A 63 9.37 18.12 3.32
C ALA A 63 10.38 16.96 3.45
N SER A 64 10.54 16.39 4.65
CA SER A 64 11.56 15.36 4.94
C SER A 64 11.10 13.93 4.67
N TYR A 65 9.81 13.63 4.84
CA TYR A 65 9.26 12.28 4.69
C TYR A 65 8.33 12.12 3.48
N GLY A 66 8.00 13.20 2.76
CA GLY A 66 7.23 13.11 1.51
C GLY A 66 7.94 12.26 0.44
N THR A 67 9.27 12.21 0.47
CA THR A 67 10.11 11.37 -0.40
C THR A 67 10.33 9.96 0.13
N HIS A 68 9.87 9.66 1.36
CA HIS A 68 9.97 8.31 1.91
C HIS A 68 9.27 7.31 0.97
N PRO A 69 9.85 6.12 0.71
CA PRO A 69 9.35 5.20 -0.32
C PRO A 69 7.86 4.87 -0.19
N VAL A 70 7.37 4.72 1.05
CA VAL A 70 5.94 4.48 1.34
C VAL A 70 5.05 5.65 0.90
N ASN A 71 5.43 6.90 1.20
CA ASN A 71 4.62 8.06 0.86
C ASN A 71 4.69 8.37 -0.64
N LEU A 72 5.87 8.22 -1.22
CA LEU A 72 6.08 8.30 -2.67
C LEU A 72 5.19 7.28 -3.39
N LEU A 73 5.26 6.01 -2.99
CA LEU A 73 4.47 4.94 -3.60
C LEU A 73 2.96 5.20 -3.51
N ARG A 74 2.46 5.65 -2.35
CA ARG A 74 1.04 6.03 -2.19
C ARG A 74 0.62 7.11 -3.19
N ARG A 75 1.45 8.14 -3.36
CA ARG A 75 1.19 9.23 -4.30
C ARG A 75 1.16 8.74 -5.74
N GLU A 76 2.16 7.96 -6.16
CA GLU A 76 2.24 7.45 -7.53
C GLU A 76 1.06 6.51 -7.85
N VAL A 77 0.68 5.63 -6.91
CA VAL A 77 -0.48 4.73 -7.08
C VAL A 77 -1.79 5.52 -7.11
N ALA A 78 -1.95 6.54 -6.27
CA ALA A 78 -3.15 7.40 -6.29
C ALA A 78 -3.29 8.15 -7.62
N GLN A 79 -2.20 8.71 -8.16
CA GLN A 79 -2.21 9.37 -9.47
C GLN A 79 -2.52 8.39 -10.60
N TRP A 80 -1.91 7.20 -10.57
CA TRP A 80 -2.16 6.15 -11.55
C TRP A 80 -3.62 5.66 -11.53
N ARG A 81 -4.21 5.49 -10.34
CA ARG A 81 -5.62 5.17 -10.16
C ARG A 81 -6.53 6.26 -10.72
N ALA A 82 -6.27 7.53 -10.38
CA ALA A 82 -7.07 8.66 -10.84
C ALA A 82 -7.02 8.84 -12.37
N ALA A 83 -5.90 8.46 -12.99
CA ALA A 83 -5.75 8.46 -14.45
C ALA A 83 -6.42 7.26 -15.16
N GLY A 84 -7.11 6.38 -14.44
CA GLY A 84 -7.80 5.22 -15.03
C GLY A 84 -6.87 4.07 -15.38
N TYR A 85 -5.81 3.85 -14.60
CA TYR A 85 -4.85 2.74 -14.75
C TYR A 85 -4.14 2.68 -16.12
N PRO A 86 -3.48 3.76 -16.58
CA PRO A 86 -2.70 3.73 -17.82
C PRO A 86 -1.56 2.71 -17.74
N GLU A 87 -1.08 2.23 -18.89
CA GLU A 87 0.03 1.28 -19.04
C GLU A 87 -0.14 -0.11 -18.38
N ALA A 88 -1.21 -0.36 -17.63
CA ALA A 88 -1.59 -1.71 -17.22
C ALA A 88 -2.13 -2.52 -18.40
N THR A 89 -1.96 -3.84 -18.33
CA THR A 89 -2.54 -4.73 -19.34
C THR A 89 -4.07 -4.62 -19.39
N ARG A 90 -4.65 -5.06 -20.50
CA ARG A 90 -6.12 -5.12 -20.66
C ARG A 90 -6.75 -5.96 -19.54
N VAL A 91 -6.17 -7.13 -19.25
CA VAL A 91 -6.65 -8.05 -18.22
C VAL A 91 -6.61 -7.40 -16.84
N THR A 92 -5.51 -6.72 -16.52
CA THR A 92 -5.36 -6.02 -15.24
C THR A 92 -6.42 -4.93 -15.07
N ARG A 93 -6.68 -4.13 -16.11
CA ARG A 93 -7.73 -3.10 -16.05
C ARG A 93 -9.13 -3.70 -15.85
N GLU A 94 -9.45 -4.80 -16.53
CA GLU A 94 -10.72 -5.52 -16.36
C GLU A 94 -10.89 -6.07 -14.94
N LEU A 95 -9.83 -6.66 -14.37
CA LEU A 95 -9.84 -7.15 -12.99
C LEU A 95 -10.01 -6.01 -11.98
N LEU A 96 -9.29 -4.90 -12.13
CA LEU A 96 -9.41 -3.74 -11.25
C LEU A 96 -10.81 -3.11 -11.31
N ALA A 97 -11.39 -3.00 -12.51
CA ALA A 97 -12.76 -2.52 -12.70
C ALA A 97 -13.79 -3.46 -12.04
N TYR A 98 -13.59 -4.78 -12.14
CA TYR A 98 -14.45 -5.77 -11.50
C TYR A 98 -14.35 -5.77 -9.96
N TRP A 99 -13.14 -5.63 -9.41
CA TRP A 99 -12.91 -5.63 -7.96
C TRP A 99 -13.26 -4.32 -7.28
N PHE A 100 -13.09 -3.19 -7.99
CA PHE A 100 -13.30 -1.85 -7.46
C PHE A 100 -14.29 -1.03 -8.30
N PRO A 101 -15.52 -1.53 -8.50
CA PRO A 101 -16.56 -0.78 -9.19
C PRO A 101 -16.93 0.48 -8.41
N ASP A 102 -17.51 1.46 -9.10
CA ASP A 102 -18.02 2.67 -8.47
C ASP A 102 -18.98 2.32 -7.32
N LEU A 103 -18.83 3.07 -6.21
CA LEU A 103 -19.36 2.68 -4.91
C LEU A 103 -20.90 2.55 -4.89
N ASP A 104 -21.61 3.19 -5.81
CA ASP A 104 -23.07 3.28 -5.75
C ASP A 104 -23.80 2.21 -6.58
N GLU A 105 -23.09 1.43 -7.41
CA GLU A 105 -23.74 0.58 -8.43
C GLU A 105 -23.45 -0.93 -8.32
N SER A 106 -22.63 -1.40 -7.36
CA SER A 106 -22.17 -2.79 -7.37
C SER A 106 -23.03 -3.78 -6.56
N PRO A 107 -23.47 -4.91 -7.14
CA PRO A 107 -24.05 -6.03 -6.41
C PRO A 107 -23.01 -6.90 -5.67
N VAL A 108 -21.71 -6.63 -5.86
CA VAL A 108 -20.59 -7.39 -5.26
C VAL A 108 -20.16 -6.75 -3.94
N LYS A 109 -19.77 -7.58 -2.96
CA LYS A 109 -19.21 -7.08 -1.69
C LYS A 109 -18.00 -6.18 -1.93
N LYS A 110 -18.10 -4.94 -1.44
CA LYS A 110 -17.05 -3.91 -1.52
C LYS A 110 -15.79 -4.35 -0.78
N LEU A 111 -14.64 -4.19 -1.42
CA LEU A 111 -13.34 -4.32 -0.77
C LEU A 111 -12.98 -3.03 -0.06
N PHE A 112 -12.36 -3.14 1.13
CA PHE A 112 -11.85 -1.98 1.85
C PHE A 112 -10.76 -1.27 1.04
N PHE A 113 -10.65 0.05 1.23
CA PHE A 113 -9.62 0.84 0.55
C PHE A 113 -8.22 0.29 0.80
N ALA A 114 -7.92 -0.16 2.02
CA ALA A 114 -6.62 -0.76 2.35
C ALA A 114 -6.34 -2.05 1.55
N GLN A 115 -7.38 -2.82 1.18
CA GLN A 115 -7.23 -4.00 0.31
C GLN A 115 -6.99 -3.55 -1.14
N ARG A 116 -7.76 -2.56 -1.62
CA ARG A 116 -7.58 -1.95 -2.93
C ARG A 116 -6.17 -1.42 -3.12
N GLU A 117 -5.71 -0.60 -2.18
CA GLU A 117 -4.38 0.00 -2.23
C GLU A 117 -3.28 -1.07 -2.22
N ALA A 118 -3.41 -2.14 -1.44
CA ALA A 118 -2.44 -3.23 -1.43
C ALA A 118 -2.36 -3.94 -2.80
N ILE A 119 -3.51 -4.23 -3.41
CA ILE A 119 -3.59 -4.87 -4.73
C ILE A 119 -3.01 -3.95 -5.80
N GLU A 120 -3.48 -2.70 -5.87
CA GLU A 120 -3.00 -1.70 -6.83
C GLU A 120 -1.50 -1.43 -6.69
N THR A 121 -0.98 -1.40 -5.47
CA THR A 121 0.46 -1.25 -5.20
C THR A 121 1.27 -2.39 -5.81
N ALA A 122 0.84 -3.64 -5.58
CA ALA A 122 1.53 -4.81 -6.13
C ALA A 122 1.53 -4.79 -7.66
N VAL A 123 0.37 -4.49 -8.25
CA VAL A 123 0.19 -4.38 -9.70
C VAL A 123 1.07 -3.27 -10.27
N TRP A 124 1.02 -2.08 -9.68
CA TRP A 124 1.78 -0.92 -10.14
C TRP A 124 3.28 -1.18 -10.11
N LEU A 125 3.79 -1.77 -9.03
CA LEU A 125 5.21 -2.17 -8.93
C LEU A 125 5.61 -3.18 -10.02
N ASN A 126 4.74 -4.13 -10.34
CA ASN A 126 5.04 -5.18 -11.31
C ASN A 126 4.95 -4.71 -12.77
N GLU A 127 3.96 -3.87 -13.09
CA GLU A 127 3.66 -3.51 -14.48
C GLU A 127 4.11 -2.11 -14.90
N VAL A 128 4.02 -1.14 -13.98
CA VAL A 128 3.97 0.29 -14.33
C VAL A 128 5.16 1.07 -13.78
N ALA A 129 5.70 0.72 -12.61
CA ALA A 129 6.70 1.51 -11.91
C ALA A 129 7.92 1.87 -12.78
N GLY A 130 8.40 0.95 -13.62
CA GLY A 130 9.54 1.20 -14.52
C GLY A 130 9.26 2.20 -15.66
N ARG A 131 8.04 2.72 -15.80
CA ARG A 131 7.63 3.67 -16.84
C ARG A 131 7.85 5.13 -16.45
N SER A 132 8.19 5.41 -15.19
CA SER A 132 8.39 6.76 -14.67
C SER A 132 9.71 6.87 -13.91
N ASN A 133 10.25 8.09 -13.78
CA ASN A 133 11.44 8.34 -12.98
C ASN A 133 11.21 8.00 -11.51
N ALA A 134 10.05 8.37 -10.95
CA ALA A 134 9.69 8.10 -9.57
C ALA A 134 9.58 6.59 -9.30
N GLY A 135 8.91 5.84 -10.18
CA GLY A 135 8.80 4.40 -10.03
C GLY A 135 10.10 3.65 -10.30
N SER A 136 10.93 4.10 -11.25
CA SER A 136 12.28 3.55 -11.46
C SER A 136 13.16 3.75 -10.23
N HIS A 137 13.08 4.91 -9.59
CA HIS A 137 13.75 5.18 -8.33
C HIS A 137 13.25 4.25 -7.20
N LEU A 138 11.94 4.03 -7.07
CA LEU A 138 11.38 3.08 -6.11
C LEU A 138 11.87 1.64 -6.35
N LEU A 139 11.88 1.18 -7.61
CA LEU A 139 12.39 -0.16 -7.97
C LEU A 139 13.88 -0.29 -7.65
N HIS A 140 14.66 0.77 -7.83
CA HIS A 140 16.07 0.79 -7.44
C HIS A 140 16.23 0.62 -5.93
N LEU A 141 15.51 1.40 -5.13
CA LEU A 141 15.54 1.31 -3.66
C LEU A 141 15.15 -0.09 -3.16
N LEU A 142 14.13 -0.70 -3.78
CA LEU A 142 13.74 -2.08 -3.47
C LEU A 142 14.86 -3.08 -3.80
N ARG A 143 15.54 -2.89 -4.93
CA ARG A 143 16.67 -3.74 -5.35
C ARG A 143 17.87 -3.57 -4.42
N GLU A 144 18.21 -2.35 -4.03
CA GLU A 144 19.28 -2.08 -3.06
C GLU A 144 19.02 -2.80 -1.73
N GLY A 145 17.79 -2.70 -1.21
CA GLY A 145 17.39 -3.41 0.01
C GLY A 145 17.42 -4.95 -0.12
N GLN A 146 17.18 -5.49 -1.32
CA GLN A 146 17.32 -6.93 -1.58
C GLN A 146 18.79 -7.35 -1.61
N GLN A 147 19.65 -6.54 -2.24
CA GLN A 147 21.09 -6.79 -2.35
C GLN A 147 21.83 -6.65 -1.02
N SER A 148 21.29 -5.85 -0.08
CA SER A 148 21.87 -5.72 1.26
C SER A 148 21.65 -6.93 2.16
N VAL A 149 20.81 -7.91 1.76
CA VAL A 149 20.50 -9.10 2.58
C VAL A 149 21.70 -10.04 2.69
N SER A 150 22.38 -10.31 1.58
CA SER A 150 23.56 -11.17 1.54
C SER A 150 24.38 -10.92 0.26
N GLY A 151 25.66 -11.28 0.26
CA GLY A 151 26.52 -11.22 -0.92
C GLY A 151 26.24 -12.32 -1.97
N HIS A 152 25.43 -13.32 -1.65
CA HIS A 152 25.07 -14.41 -2.55
C HIS A 152 23.79 -14.07 -3.32
N ALA A 153 23.84 -14.07 -4.65
CA ALA A 153 22.69 -13.75 -5.50
C ALA A 153 21.47 -14.64 -5.25
N ALA A 154 21.67 -15.89 -4.78
CA ALA A 154 20.59 -16.81 -4.45
C ALA A 154 19.71 -16.34 -3.28
N ASP A 155 20.24 -15.51 -2.37
CA ASP A 155 19.48 -15.01 -1.22
C ASP A 155 18.75 -13.69 -1.50
N GLN A 156 19.16 -12.99 -2.58
CA GLN A 156 18.66 -11.68 -3.01
C GLN A 156 17.35 -11.78 -3.79
N LEU A 157 16.42 -12.60 -3.28
CA LEU A 157 15.11 -12.80 -3.89
C LEU A 157 14.28 -11.50 -3.84
N PRO A 158 13.52 -11.17 -4.91
CA PRO A 158 12.54 -10.10 -4.85
C PRO A 158 11.51 -10.36 -3.75
N ARG A 159 11.45 -9.47 -2.75
CA ARG A 159 10.53 -9.58 -1.61
C ARG A 159 9.70 -8.31 -1.49
N LEU A 160 8.39 -8.48 -1.45
CA LEU A 160 7.43 -7.43 -1.12
C LEU A 160 6.65 -7.85 0.12
N ALA A 161 6.53 -6.94 1.08
CA ALA A 161 5.83 -7.18 2.33
C ALA A 161 4.68 -6.20 2.50
N PHE A 162 3.47 -6.73 2.73
CA PHE A 162 2.27 -5.94 2.98
C PHE A 162 1.95 -5.97 4.47
N LYS A 163 2.20 -4.85 5.18
CA LYS A 163 1.82 -4.71 6.59
C LYS A 163 0.34 -4.36 6.69
N MET A 164 -0.48 -5.34 7.04
CA MET A 164 -1.93 -5.19 7.14
C MET A 164 -2.44 -5.66 8.51
N ALA A 165 -3.33 -4.87 9.13
CA ALA A 165 -3.93 -5.20 10.42
C ALA A 165 -4.70 -6.54 10.38
N THR A 166 -4.84 -7.20 11.52
CA THR A 166 -5.62 -8.45 11.61
C THR A 166 -7.10 -8.16 11.36
N GLY A 167 -7.79 -9.05 10.63
CA GLY A 167 -9.19 -8.86 10.26
C GLY A 167 -9.45 -8.01 9.01
N THR A 168 -8.43 -7.37 8.40
CA THR A 168 -8.59 -6.57 7.17
C THR A 168 -8.69 -7.38 5.87
N GLY A 169 -8.82 -8.71 5.97
CA GLY A 169 -8.98 -9.59 4.81
C GLY A 169 -7.72 -9.78 3.96
N LYS A 170 -6.57 -10.05 4.59
CA LYS A 170 -5.30 -10.40 3.92
C LYS A 170 -5.47 -11.52 2.88
N THR A 171 -6.28 -12.53 3.19
CA THR A 171 -6.57 -13.65 2.29
C THR A 171 -7.21 -13.20 0.98
N VAL A 172 -8.06 -12.18 1.02
CA VAL A 172 -8.71 -11.63 -0.19
C VAL A 172 -7.67 -10.94 -1.08
N VAL A 173 -6.74 -10.20 -0.48
CA VAL A 173 -5.61 -9.60 -1.23
C VAL A 173 -4.76 -10.70 -1.86
N MET A 174 -4.42 -11.76 -1.12
CA MET A 174 -3.66 -12.89 -1.67
C MET A 174 -4.38 -13.55 -2.85
N ALA A 175 -5.69 -13.82 -2.72
CA ALA A 175 -6.49 -14.39 -3.79
C ALA A 175 -6.54 -13.48 -5.03
N ALA A 176 -6.73 -12.17 -4.85
CA ALA A 176 -6.71 -11.20 -5.93
C ALA A 176 -5.35 -11.19 -6.66
N LEU A 177 -4.23 -11.24 -5.93
CA LEU A 177 -2.89 -11.29 -6.53
C LEU A 177 -2.64 -12.59 -7.30
N ILE A 178 -3.14 -13.74 -6.81
CA ILE A 178 -3.06 -15.01 -7.55
C ILE A 178 -3.86 -14.91 -8.85
N LEU A 179 -5.11 -14.44 -8.79
CA LEU A 179 -5.96 -14.29 -9.99
C LEU A 179 -5.35 -13.30 -10.99
N TYR A 180 -4.80 -12.19 -10.50
CA TYR A 180 -4.08 -11.22 -11.30
C TYR A 180 -2.93 -11.85 -12.09
N HIS A 181 -2.06 -12.60 -11.42
CA HIS A 181 -0.96 -13.30 -12.09
C HIS A 181 -1.46 -14.39 -13.04
N TYR A 182 -2.41 -15.21 -12.59
CA TYR A 182 -2.96 -16.32 -13.38
C TYR A 182 -3.59 -15.84 -14.69
N PHE A 183 -4.53 -14.89 -14.65
CA PHE A 183 -5.21 -14.42 -15.86
C PHE A 183 -4.27 -13.67 -16.81
N ASN A 184 -3.36 -12.87 -16.27
CA ASN A 184 -2.36 -12.20 -17.11
C ASN A 184 -1.41 -13.21 -17.77
N ARG A 185 -0.96 -14.23 -17.04
CA ARG A 185 -0.09 -15.29 -17.59
C ARG A 185 -0.79 -16.10 -18.69
N GLN A 186 -2.09 -16.37 -18.53
CA GLN A 186 -2.88 -17.05 -19.57
C GLN A 186 -2.98 -16.22 -20.87
N GLN A 187 -3.22 -14.91 -20.75
CA GLN A 187 -3.33 -14.00 -21.90
C GLN A 187 -1.97 -13.64 -22.52
N TYR A 188 -0.96 -13.41 -21.69
CA TYR A 188 0.37 -12.91 -22.06
C TYR A 188 1.45 -13.94 -21.70
N ARG A 189 1.41 -15.13 -22.32
CA ARG A 189 2.24 -16.29 -21.96
C ARG A 189 3.75 -16.06 -21.95
N GLN A 190 4.24 -15.14 -22.78
CA GLN A 190 5.68 -14.82 -22.90
C GLN A 190 6.12 -13.71 -21.93
N ASP A 191 5.18 -13.09 -21.23
CA ASP A 191 5.50 -12.03 -20.26
C ASP A 191 5.92 -12.66 -18.93
N VAL A 192 7.21 -12.52 -18.62
CA VAL A 192 7.85 -13.10 -17.43
C VAL A 192 7.51 -12.38 -16.14
N ARG A 193 6.80 -11.24 -16.21
CA ARG A 193 6.33 -10.51 -15.02
C ARG A 193 5.19 -11.22 -14.31
N PHE A 194 4.53 -12.20 -14.95
CA PHE A 194 3.40 -12.91 -14.38
C PHE A 194 3.75 -14.36 -14.04
N ALA A 195 3.47 -14.76 -12.79
CA ALA A 195 3.68 -16.11 -12.31
C ALA A 195 2.56 -17.07 -12.75
N ASP A 196 2.93 -18.33 -12.97
CA ASP A 196 2.04 -19.48 -13.24
C ASP A 196 2.01 -20.50 -12.08
N TYR A 197 2.98 -20.44 -11.16
CA TYR A 197 3.06 -21.30 -9.99
C TYR A 197 3.03 -20.48 -8.70
N PHE A 198 2.23 -20.92 -7.73
CA PHE A 198 2.05 -20.24 -6.45
C PHE A 198 2.30 -21.21 -5.30
N LEU A 199 3.09 -20.78 -4.31
CA LEU A 199 3.28 -21.48 -3.05
C LEU A 199 2.71 -20.63 -1.91
N LEU A 200 1.74 -21.20 -1.19
CA LEU A 200 1.13 -20.59 -0.02
C LEU A 200 1.65 -21.30 1.24
N VAL A 201 2.37 -20.57 2.09
CA VAL A 201 2.90 -21.10 3.36
C VAL A 201 2.11 -20.50 4.52
N ALA A 202 1.60 -21.37 5.39
CA ALA A 202 0.88 -20.99 6.61
C ALA A 202 1.52 -21.67 7.84
N PRO A 203 1.55 -21.00 9.00
CA PRO A 203 2.24 -21.52 10.19
C PRO A 203 1.52 -22.68 10.90
N GLY A 204 0.32 -23.09 10.42
CA GLY A 204 -0.42 -24.22 10.98
C GLY A 204 -1.66 -24.58 10.16
N ILE A 205 -2.19 -25.78 10.38
CA ILE A 205 -3.30 -26.37 9.61
C ILE A 205 -4.57 -25.51 9.68
N THR A 206 -4.91 -24.97 10.86
CA THR A 206 -6.08 -24.11 11.06
C THR A 206 -6.07 -22.85 10.20
N ILE A 207 -4.88 -22.32 9.88
CA ILE A 207 -4.73 -21.14 9.02
C ILE A 207 -4.74 -21.57 7.56
N ARG A 208 -4.10 -22.71 7.23
CA ARG A 208 -4.15 -23.31 5.89
C ARG A 208 -5.59 -23.53 5.44
N ASP A 209 -6.46 -24.08 6.30
CA ASP A 209 -7.83 -24.41 5.92
C ASP A 209 -8.69 -23.17 5.62
N ARG A 210 -8.25 -21.97 6.03
CA ARG A 210 -8.87 -20.67 5.73
C ARG A 210 -8.29 -19.98 4.49
N LEU A 211 -7.27 -20.55 3.85
CA LEU A 211 -6.72 -20.05 2.60
C LEU A 211 -7.64 -20.43 1.42
N PRO A 212 -7.57 -19.73 0.29
CA PRO A 212 -8.31 -20.10 -0.91
C PRO A 212 -7.73 -21.43 -1.43
N HIS A 213 -8.58 -22.46 -1.56
CA HIS A 213 -8.26 -23.73 -2.22
C HIS A 213 -8.80 -23.73 -3.65
#